data_AF-I9WA67-F1
#
_entry.id   AF-I9WA67-F1
#
_cell.length_a   1.000
_cell.length_b   1.000
_cell.length_c   1.000
_cell.angle_alpha   90.00
_cell.angle_beta   90.00
_cell.angle_gamma   90.00
#
_symmetry.space_group_name_H-M   'P 1'
#
loop_
_entity.id
_entity.type
_entity.pdbx_description
1 polymer ?
#
loop_
_entity_poly.entity_id
_entity_poly.type
_entity_poly.pdbx_seq_one_letter_code
_entity_poly.pdbx_strand_id
1 'polypeptide(L)' 'MKDKSIKELEELLHAKKAELFELRVKLKTMQLSNPNEIKKARRNIARINTAINAYYSSSVE' A
#
# COMPACT_ATOMS: atom_id res chain seq x y z
N MET A 1 0.90 -5.03 23.72
CA MET A 1 0.38 -5.55 22.44
C MET A 1 0.52 -4.50 21.33
N LYS A 2 1.74 -4.01 21.04
CA LYS A 2 1.98 -3.01 19.98
C LYS A 2 2.84 -3.55 18.82
N ASP A 3 3.67 -4.56 19.06
CA ASP A 3 4.62 -5.08 18.05
C ASP A 3 3.98 -5.90 16.91
N LYS A 4 2.74 -6.38 17.09
CA LYS A 4 2.06 -7.16 16.04
C LYS A 4 1.55 -6.29 14.89
N SER A 5 1.38 -4.97 15.09
CA SER A 5 0.71 -4.12 14.11
C SER A 5 1.59 -3.67 12.95
N ILE A 6 2.91 -3.48 13.15
CA ILE A 6 3.81 -3.07 12.04
C ILE A 6 3.89 -4.17 10.99
N LYS A 7 4.08 -5.43 11.42
CA LYS A 7 4.19 -6.56 10.49
C LYS A 7 2.94 -6.70 9.62
N GLU A 8 1.75 -6.54 10.19
CA GLU A 8 0.50 -6.55 9.43
C GLU A 8 0.41 -5.37 8.45
N LEU A 9 0.88 -4.17 8.85
CA LEU A 9 0.94 -3.01 7.96
C LEU A 9 1.95 -3.21 6.82
N GLU A 10 3.09 -3.86 7.08
CA GLU A 10 4.08 -4.23 6.07
C GLU A 10 3.55 -5.31 5.12
N GLU A 11 2.85 -6.32 5.63
CA GLU A 11 2.17 -7.33 4.79
C GLU A 11 1.10 -6.68 3.89
N LEU A 12 0.29 -5.78 4.44
CA LEU A 12 -0.68 -4.99 3.68
C LEU A 12 0.00 -4.12 2.62
N LEU A 13 1.16 -3.53 2.93
CA LEU A 13 1.95 -2.77 1.97
C LEU A 13 2.41 -3.66 0.81
N HIS A 14 2.92 -4.85 1.10
CA HIS A 14 3.34 -5.82 0.09
C HIS A 14 2.18 -6.28 -0.80
N ALA A 15 1.04 -6.60 -0.19
CA ALA A 15 -0.17 -6.95 -0.92
C ALA A 15 -0.63 -5.82 -1.86
N LYS A 16 -0.64 -4.56 -1.38
CA LYS A 16 -1.02 -3.40 -2.21
C LYS A 16 -0.01 -3.06 -3.30
N LYS A 17 1.28 -3.32 -3.10
CA LYS A 17 2.30 -3.21 -4.15
C LYS A 17 2.11 -4.27 -5.24
N ALA A 18 1.77 -5.51 -4.87
CA ALA A 18 1.45 -6.57 -5.83
C ALA A 18 0.20 -6.22 -6.65
N GLU A 19 -0.85 -5.73 -5.98
CA GLU A 19 -2.07 -5.24 -6.66
C GLU A 19 -1.76 -4.08 -7.64
N LEU A 20 -0.89 -3.14 -7.26
CA LEU A 20 -0.44 -2.08 -8.15
C LEU A 20 0.33 -2.61 -9.36
N PHE A 21 1.15 -3.66 -9.17
CA PHE A 21 1.86 -4.31 -10.26
C PHE A 21 0.89 -4.94 -11.26
N GLU A 22 -0.08 -5.72 -10.76
CA GLU A 22 -1.15 -6.32 -11.58
C GLU A 22 -1.94 -5.25 -12.35
N LEU A 23 -2.31 -4.15 -11.70
CA LEU A 23 -3.01 -3.04 -12.35
C LEU A 23 -2.16 -2.38 -13.45
N ARG A 24 -0.84 -2.27 -13.26
CA ARG A 24 0.07 -1.74 -14.30
C ARG A 24 0.24 -2.71 -15.46
N VAL A 25 0.27 -4.02 -15.21
CA VAL A 25 0.28 -5.05 -16.25
C VAL A 25 -1.01 -4.99 -17.06
N LYS A 26 -2.16 -4.95 -16.39
CA LYS A 26 -3.49 -4.79 -17.03
C LYS A 26 -3.61 -3.49 -17.82
N LEU A 27 -3.02 -2.40 -17.35
CA LEU A 27 -2.97 -1.14 -18.10
C LEU A 27 -2.15 -1.32 -19.38
N LYS A 28 -0.99 -1.98 -19.29
CA LYS A 28 -0.10 -2.21 -20.44
C LYS A 28 -0.71 -3.14 -21.48
N THR A 29 -1.52 -4.12 -21.06
CA THR A 29 -2.29 -5.00 -21.96
C THR A 29 -3.58 -4.34 -22.48
N MET A 30 -3.84 -3.07 -22.13
CA MET A 30 -5.10 -2.35 -22.43
C MET A 30 -6.37 -3.05 -21.91
N GLN A 31 -6.22 -3.96 -20.94
CA GLN A 31 -7.32 -4.69 -20.30
C GLN A 31 -7.86 -3.98 -19.06
N LEU A 32 -7.29 -2.81 -18.71
CA LEU A 32 -7.73 -2.05 -17.55
C LEU A 32 -8.93 -1.18 -17.91
N SER A 33 -10.11 -1.57 -17.42
CA SER A 33 -11.35 -0.82 -17.58
C SER A 33 -11.36 0.51 -16.82
N ASN A 34 -10.63 0.61 -15.69
CA ASN A 34 -10.62 1.81 -14.86
C ASN A 34 -9.21 2.21 -14.38
N PRO A 35 -8.56 3.19 -15.05
CA PRO A 35 -7.27 3.73 -14.64
C PRO A 35 -7.25 4.37 -13.24
N ASN A 36 -8.41 4.75 -12.70
CA ASN A 36 -8.48 5.34 -11.35
C ASN A 36 -8.10 4.35 -10.24
N GLU A 37 -8.20 3.04 -10.49
CA GLU A 37 -7.77 2.01 -9.53
C GLU A 37 -6.27 2.10 -9.24
N ILE A 38 -5.43 2.42 -10.24
CA ILE A 38 -3.99 2.67 -10.05
C ILE A 38 -3.77 3.87 -9.12
N LYS A 39 -4.55 4.94 -9.28
CA LYS A 39 -4.46 6.13 -8.43
C LYS A 39 -4.89 5.83 -7.00
N LYS A 40 -5.95 5.03 -6.81
CA LYS A 40 -6.40 4.56 -5.49
C LYS A 40 -5.35 3.68 -4.82
N ALA A 41 -4.80 2.69 -5.52
CA ALA A 41 -3.75 1.81 -5.02
C ALA A 41 -2.52 2.60 -4.55
N ARG A 42 -2.05 3.58 -5.34
CA ARG A 42 -0.95 4.47 -4.93
C ARG A 42 -1.26 5.28 -3.66
N ARG A 43 -2.47 5.83 -3.53
CA ARG A 43 -2.87 6.55 -2.29
C ARG A 43 -2.93 5.62 -1.08
N ASN A 44 -3.40 4.39 -1.25
CA ASN A 44 -3.45 3.42 -0.17
C ASN A 44 -2.05 3.04 0.32
N ILE A 45 -1.11 2.82 -0.59
CA ILE A 45 0.31 2.59 -0.25
C ILE A 45 0.88 3.79 0.53
N ALA A 46 0.61 5.02 0.09
CA ALA A 46 1.07 6.22 0.79
C ALA A 46 0.51 6.30 2.22
N ARG A 47 -0.78 6.01 2.41
CA ARG A 47 -1.41 6.00 3.75
C ARG A 47 -0.81 4.95 4.67
N ILE A 48 -0.55 3.75 4.17
CA ILE A 48 0.09 2.68 4.94
C ILE A 48 1.49 3.12 5.38
N ASN A 49 2.28 3.69 4.46
CA ASN A 49 3.60 4.24 4.81
C ASN A 49 3.52 5.35 5.86
N THR A 50 2.53 6.25 5.76
CA THR A 50 2.31 7.29 6.77
C THR A 50 1.95 6.69 8.13
N ALA A 51 1.11 5.67 8.18
CA ALA A 51 0.74 4.98 9.42
C ALA A 51 1.95 4.26 10.05
N ILE A 52 2.76 3.61 9.23
CA ILE A 52 4.02 2.98 9.65
C ILE A 52 4.97 4.03 10.23
N ASN A 53 5.18 5.16 9.52
CA ASN A 53 6.04 6.25 10.01
C ASN A 53 5.51 6.87 11.30
N ALA A 54 4.19 7.08 11.40
CA ALA A 54 3.56 7.62 12.62
C ALA A 54 3.74 6.66 13.80
N TYR A 55 3.65 5.34 13.57
CA TYR A 55 3.97 4.35 14.59
C TYR A 55 5.42 4.52 15.06
N TYR A 56 6.39 4.57 14.14
CA TYR A 56 7.80 4.73 14.49
C TYR A 56 8.07 6.06 15.22
N SER A 57 7.48 7.18 14.80
CA SER A 57 7.66 8.47 15.49
C SER A 57 7.07 8.45 16.90
N SER A 58 5.92 7.81 17.10
CA SER A 58 5.26 7.68 18.40
C SER A 58 5.92 6.68 19.36
N SER A 59 6.86 5.88 18.87
CA SER A 59 7.59 4.90 19.67
C SER A 59 8.98 5.40 20.10
N VAL A 60 9.39 6.59 19.63
CA VAL A 60 10.67 7.25 19.94
C VAL A 60 10.52 8.36 21.00
N GLU A 61 9.29 8.70 21.38
CA GLU A 61 8.97 9.48 22.61
C GLU A 61 8.72 8.57 23.80
#